data_AF-A0A928KPC7-F1
#
_entry.id   AF-A0A928KPC7-F1
#
_cell.length_a   1.000
_cell.length_b   1.000
_cell.length_c   1.000
_cell.angle_alpha   90.00
_cell.angle_beta   90.00
_cell.angle_gamma   90.00
#
_symmetry.space_group_name_H-M   'P 1'
#
loop_
_entity.id
_entity.type
_entity.pdbx_description
1 polymer ?
#
loop_
_entity_poly.entity_id
_entity_poly.type
_entity_poly.pdbx_seq_one_letter_code
_entity_poly.pdbx_strand_id
1 'polypeptide(L)'
;MIHIVFFSPYPELSNVIEQVFRERPDKDGLTYEIILDSFNNTLQQGCHGDVIISRGFTAGMLKGTSLPNAELKTSGYDVIAAVDRCLKEHPDTKKIAVVGAFNMVYGSESVSQVYKDVTIKSYFTEKEIYLKEIVKQAIEDGAQMIVGGCSTVTIAQEHRIPCQLIESGKEAINNAIDEAIRTVVITRKERQKSNLAIQTGVFLLLAAFYTQLGGMPEEAKGYPTFLLAACAVVNASILFSNLRNLRGEEAVKKDPAAPAMIRRVILYIVVLGLYIFMIEKIRYVLSTLLFCVASLQIMRVKSWKMQVLLPLCLTISAYVVFSRFLMISLPVGTWIHFGF
;
A
#
# COMPACT_ATOMS: atom_id res chain seq x y z
N MET A 1 -2.37 1.81 19.67
CA MET A 1 -3.44 2.69 19.15
C MET A 1 -3.52 2.54 17.63
N ILE A 2 -4.72 2.64 17.07
CA ILE A 2 -4.97 2.61 15.62
C ILE A 2 -5.35 4.02 15.16
N HIS A 3 -4.64 4.55 14.17
CA HIS A 3 -4.95 5.85 13.56
C HIS A 3 -5.80 5.70 12.30
N ILE A 4 -7.02 6.21 12.33
CA ILE A 4 -8.01 6.11 11.25
C ILE A 4 -8.13 7.45 10.51
N VAL A 5 -7.90 7.45 9.21
CA VAL A 5 -8.17 8.62 8.36
C VAL A 5 -9.55 8.45 7.74
N PHE A 6 -10.49 9.32 8.09
CA PHE A 6 -11.88 9.24 7.65
C PHE A 6 -12.15 10.30 6.58
N PHE A 7 -12.40 9.86 5.34
CA PHE A 7 -12.87 10.73 4.27
C PHE A 7 -14.38 10.95 4.39
N SER A 8 -14.75 12.14 4.87
CA SER A 8 -16.13 12.54 5.02
C SER A 8 -16.69 13.05 3.69
N PRO A 9 -17.73 12.42 3.10
CA PRO A 9 -18.30 12.83 1.81
C PRO A 9 -19.04 14.18 1.86
N TYR A 10 -19.41 14.67 3.04
CA TYR A 10 -20.09 15.96 3.21
C TYR A 10 -19.88 16.51 4.64
N PRO A 11 -19.91 17.83 4.84
CA PRO A 11 -19.54 18.45 6.12
C PRO A 11 -20.36 17.97 7.32
N GLU A 12 -21.66 17.77 7.14
CA GLU A 12 -22.62 17.43 8.19
C GLU A 12 -22.32 16.07 8.86
N LEU A 13 -21.69 15.14 8.12
CA LEU A 13 -21.33 13.82 8.64
C LEU A 13 -20.25 13.89 9.71
N SER A 14 -19.41 14.94 9.73
CA SER A 14 -18.29 15.07 10.66
C SER A 14 -18.73 15.01 12.12
N ASN A 15 -19.84 15.69 12.45
CA ASN A 15 -20.42 15.68 13.80
C ASN A 15 -20.87 14.27 14.22
N VAL A 16 -21.43 13.50 13.27
CA VAL A 16 -21.89 12.14 13.51
C VAL A 16 -20.70 11.20 13.68
N ILE A 17 -19.64 11.36 12.88
CA ILE A 17 -18.40 10.59 13.01
C ILE A 17 -17.78 10.80 14.40
N GLU A 18 -17.61 12.05 14.83
CA GLU A 18 -17.08 12.36 16.16
C GLU A 18 -17.95 11.78 17.27
N GLN A 19 -19.28 11.89 17.13
CA GLN A 19 -20.20 11.32 18.10
C GLN A 19 -20.03 9.81 18.22
N VAL A 20 -19.91 9.09 17.10
CA VAL A 20 -19.70 7.64 17.11
C VAL A 20 -18.36 7.31 17.77
N PHE A 21 -17.26 8.01 17.45
CA PHE A 21 -15.97 7.79 18.13
C PHE A 21 -16.04 8.03 19.65
N ARG A 22 -16.82 9.01 20.12
CA ARG A 22 -17.00 9.28 21.57
C ARG A 22 -17.83 8.21 22.28
N GLU A 23 -18.86 7.68 21.61
CA GLU A 23 -19.82 6.70 22.14
C GLU A 23 -19.23 5.28 22.19
N ARG A 24 -18.15 5.01 21.46
CA ARG A 24 -17.54 3.69 21.35
C ARG A 24 -16.79 3.23 22.62
N PRO A 25 -16.86 1.93 22.98
CA PRO A 25 -16.19 1.38 24.16
C PRO A 25 -14.67 1.27 24.00
N ASP A 26 -14.16 1.20 22.78
CA ASP A 26 -12.75 1.03 22.42
C ASP A 26 -12.05 2.35 22.04
N LYS A 27 -12.70 3.50 22.31
CA LYS A 27 -12.23 4.84 21.93
C LYS A 27 -10.79 5.16 22.36
N ASP A 28 -10.34 4.66 23.51
CA ASP A 28 -9.00 4.93 24.04
C ASP A 28 -7.90 4.24 23.19
N GLY A 29 -8.28 3.24 22.39
CA GLY A 29 -7.39 2.57 21.45
C GLY A 29 -7.33 3.22 20.07
N LEU A 30 -8.14 4.25 19.81
CA LEU A 30 -8.36 4.82 18.49
C LEU A 30 -7.96 6.30 18.46
N THR A 31 -7.30 6.71 17.40
CA THR A 31 -7.14 8.13 17.03
C THR A 31 -7.68 8.31 15.63
N TYR A 32 -8.20 9.49 15.32
CA TYR A 32 -8.80 9.74 14.02
C TYR A 32 -8.50 11.13 13.49
N GLU A 33 -8.50 11.24 12.16
CA GLU A 33 -8.45 12.49 11.41
C GLU A 33 -9.63 12.48 10.43
N ILE A 34 -10.43 13.54 10.40
CA ILE A 34 -11.52 13.69 9.44
C ILE A 34 -11.06 14.62 8.33
N ILE A 35 -11.00 14.10 7.10
CA ILE A 35 -10.69 14.88 5.91
C ILE A 35 -11.97 15.01 5.11
N LEU A 36 -12.38 16.24 4.80
CA LEU A 36 -13.50 16.45 3.90
C LEU A 36 -13.09 15.99 2.49
N ASP A 37 -13.85 15.06 1.95
CA ASP A 37 -13.71 14.57 0.59
C ASP A 37 -14.33 15.59 -0.36
N SER A 38 -13.59 16.67 -0.62
CA SER A 38 -13.98 17.67 -1.59
C SER A 38 -13.86 17.08 -2.99
N PHE A 39 -14.93 17.19 -3.77
CA PHE A 39 -14.97 16.88 -5.19
C PHE A 39 -13.64 17.23 -5.90
N ASN A 40 -13.06 16.25 -6.60
CA ASN A 40 -11.83 16.40 -7.40
C ASN A 40 -10.50 16.50 -6.63
N ASN A 41 -10.45 16.17 -5.32
CA ASN A 41 -9.18 16.22 -4.60
C ASN A 41 -8.21 15.14 -5.08
N THR A 42 -6.94 15.52 -5.27
CA THR A 42 -5.86 14.59 -5.62
C THR A 42 -5.50 13.79 -4.37
N LEU A 43 -6.31 12.78 -4.03
CA LEU A 43 -6.27 11.99 -2.78
C LEU A 43 -5.02 11.10 -2.59
N GLN A 44 -3.86 11.46 -3.13
CA GLN A 44 -2.70 10.56 -3.18
C GLN A 44 -1.39 11.09 -2.61
N GLN A 45 -1.32 12.25 -1.96
CA GLN A 45 -0.05 12.70 -1.39
C GLN A 45 -0.17 13.04 0.09
N GLY A 46 0.23 12.08 0.94
CA GLY A 46 0.66 12.38 2.31
C GLY A 46 -0.25 11.92 3.44
N CYS A 47 -1.33 11.18 3.20
CA CYS A 47 -2.15 10.65 4.29
C CYS A 47 -1.31 9.67 5.14
N HIS A 48 -1.17 9.98 6.43
CA HIS A 48 -0.37 9.20 7.37
C HIS A 48 -1.27 8.54 8.40
N GLY A 49 -1.75 7.33 8.12
CA GLY A 49 -2.51 6.54 9.09
C GLY A 49 -2.38 5.04 8.92
N ASP A 50 -3.11 4.30 9.74
CA ASP A 50 -3.13 2.83 9.73
C ASP A 50 -4.16 2.26 8.76
N VAL A 51 -5.25 3.00 8.55
CA VAL A 51 -6.38 2.61 7.68
C VAL A 51 -7.17 3.84 7.26
N ILE A 52 -7.76 3.75 6.07
CA ILE A 52 -8.62 4.78 5.51
C ILE A 52 -10.07 4.30 5.53
N ILE A 53 -11.00 5.16 5.93
CA ILE A 53 -12.44 4.97 5.72
C ILE A 53 -12.90 5.95 4.64
N SER A 54 -13.62 5.45 3.63
CA SER A 54 -14.16 6.26 2.54
C SER A 54 -15.44 5.65 1.98
N ARG A 55 -16.18 6.40 1.15
CA ARG A 55 -17.48 5.99 0.60
C ARG A 55 -17.49 6.02 -0.93
N GLY A 56 -18.31 5.18 -1.56
CA GLY A 56 -18.67 5.29 -2.97
C GLY A 56 -17.48 5.28 -3.93
N PHE A 57 -17.44 6.26 -4.86
CA PHE A 57 -16.38 6.37 -5.86
C PHE A 57 -15.00 6.59 -5.25
N THR A 58 -14.91 7.34 -4.15
CA THR A 58 -13.65 7.55 -3.41
C THR A 58 -13.11 6.25 -2.84
N ALA A 59 -13.97 5.41 -2.27
CA ALA A 59 -13.58 4.06 -1.86
C ALA A 59 -13.10 3.21 -3.03
N GLY A 60 -13.75 3.33 -4.19
CA GLY A 60 -13.31 2.69 -5.44
C GLY A 60 -11.93 3.16 -5.90
N MET A 61 -11.65 4.46 -5.82
CA MET A 61 -10.38 5.06 -6.23
C MET A 61 -9.22 4.71 -5.29
N LEU A 62 -9.50 4.56 -4.00
CA LEU A 62 -8.50 4.24 -2.99
C LEU A 62 -8.17 2.73 -2.90
N LYS A 63 -8.90 1.88 -3.65
CA LYS A 63 -8.54 0.47 -3.84
C LYS A 63 -7.18 0.38 -4.55
N GLY A 64 -6.24 -0.32 -3.92
CA GLY A 64 -4.88 -0.52 -4.45
C GLY A 64 -3.84 0.50 -3.98
N THR A 65 -4.21 1.44 -3.11
CA THR A 65 -3.24 2.27 -2.40
C THR A 65 -2.43 1.45 -1.38
N SER A 66 -1.34 2.02 -0.87
CA SER A 66 -0.46 1.35 0.09
C SER A 66 -1.07 1.19 1.48
N LEU A 67 -2.08 2.01 1.80
CA LEU A 67 -2.80 1.97 3.07
C LEU A 67 -4.03 1.05 2.94
N PRO A 68 -4.33 0.24 3.96
CA PRO A 68 -5.57 -0.53 4.00
C PRO A 68 -6.78 0.41 3.93
N ASN A 69 -7.83 0.00 3.21
CA ASN A 69 -9.08 0.74 3.12
C ASN A 69 -10.22 -0.09 3.71
N ALA A 70 -11.10 0.58 4.42
CA ALA A 70 -12.41 0.11 4.82
C ALA A 70 -13.46 1.02 4.18
N GLU A 71 -14.60 0.44 3.83
CA GLU A 71 -15.64 1.15 3.11
C GLU A 71 -16.79 1.54 4.05
N LEU A 72 -17.16 2.81 4.03
CA LEU A 72 -18.42 3.30 4.58
C LEU A 72 -19.56 2.86 3.65
N LYS A 73 -20.03 1.64 3.87
CA LYS A 73 -21.12 1.04 3.09
C LYS A 73 -22.42 1.77 3.38
N THR A 74 -23.21 1.98 2.32
CA THR A 74 -24.59 2.47 2.46
C THR A 74 -25.49 1.32 2.88
N SER A 75 -26.22 1.50 3.96
CA SER A 75 -27.18 0.50 4.46
C SER A 75 -28.52 0.61 3.73
N GLY A 76 -29.31 -0.45 3.75
CA GLY A 76 -30.69 -0.40 3.27
C GLY A 76 -31.54 0.63 4.05
N TYR A 77 -31.25 0.82 5.34
CA TYR A 77 -31.89 1.84 6.17
C TYR A 77 -31.59 3.26 5.68
N ASP A 78 -30.34 3.55 5.29
CA ASP A 78 -29.95 4.85 4.74
C ASP A 78 -30.73 5.17 3.45
N VAL A 79 -30.91 4.16 2.58
CA VAL A 79 -31.70 4.30 1.35
C VAL A 79 -33.18 4.52 1.68
N ILE A 80 -33.76 3.72 2.60
CA ILE A 80 -35.15 3.87 3.05
C ILE A 80 -35.37 5.28 3.63
N ALA A 81 -34.47 5.76 4.50
CA ALA A 81 -34.56 7.08 5.10
C ALA A 81 -34.49 8.20 4.05
N ALA A 82 -33.65 8.06 3.01
CA ALA A 82 -33.60 9.00 1.91
C ALA A 82 -34.90 8.99 1.08
N VAL A 83 -35.42 7.81 0.77
CA VAL A 83 -36.70 7.68 0.05
C VAL A 83 -37.87 8.25 0.87
N ASP A 84 -37.92 7.98 2.18
CA ASP A 84 -38.97 8.49 3.07
C ASP A 84 -38.97 10.02 3.14
N ARG A 85 -37.80 10.66 3.23
CA ARG A 85 -37.68 12.13 3.16
C ARG A 85 -38.17 12.67 1.83
N CYS A 86 -37.75 12.05 0.73
CA CYS A 86 -38.23 12.40 -0.60
C CYS A 86 -39.76 12.35 -0.68
N LEU A 87 -40.40 11.27 -0.22
CA LEU A 87 -41.86 11.11 -0.31
C LEU A 87 -42.63 12.05 0.63
N LYS A 88 -42.02 12.50 1.73
CA LYS A 88 -42.58 13.55 2.59
C LYS A 88 -42.55 14.93 1.93
N GLU A 89 -41.48 15.24 1.21
CA GLU A 89 -41.32 16.52 0.50
C GLU A 89 -42.08 16.55 -0.84
N HIS A 90 -42.18 15.39 -1.49
CA HIS A 90 -42.82 15.20 -2.80
C HIS A 90 -43.78 13.99 -2.77
N PRO A 91 -45.00 14.14 -2.21
CA PRO A 91 -45.95 13.03 -2.05
C PRO A 91 -46.44 12.40 -3.36
N ASP A 92 -46.39 13.16 -4.46
CA ASP A 92 -46.84 12.72 -5.78
C ASP A 92 -45.78 11.91 -6.55
N THR A 93 -44.58 11.74 -6.00
CA THR A 93 -43.50 10.98 -6.64
C THR A 93 -43.83 9.49 -6.67
N LYS A 94 -43.91 8.92 -7.88
CA LYS A 94 -44.18 7.51 -8.17
C LYS A 94 -42.97 6.77 -8.74
N LYS A 95 -42.00 7.48 -9.32
CA LYS A 95 -40.79 6.90 -9.93
C LYS A 95 -39.52 7.51 -9.35
N ILE A 96 -38.78 6.72 -8.59
CA ILE A 96 -37.51 7.10 -7.96
C ILE A 96 -36.38 6.30 -8.60
N ALA A 97 -35.34 7.01 -9.05
CA ALA A 97 -34.09 6.36 -9.46
C ALA A 97 -33.05 6.48 -8.34
N VAL A 98 -32.51 5.35 -7.89
CA VAL A 98 -31.40 5.30 -6.95
C VAL A 98 -30.11 5.19 -7.76
N VAL A 99 -29.27 6.23 -7.75
CA VAL A 99 -28.13 6.34 -8.66
C VAL A 99 -26.82 6.55 -7.88
N GLY A 100 -25.78 5.77 -8.21
CA GLY A 100 -24.45 6.01 -7.65
C GLY A 100 -23.43 4.91 -7.94
N ALA A 101 -22.42 4.79 -7.08
CA ALA A 101 -21.39 3.76 -7.22
C ALA A 101 -21.98 2.35 -6.97
N PHE A 102 -21.48 1.33 -7.68
CA PHE A 102 -22.00 -0.06 -7.56
C PHE A 102 -22.07 -0.54 -6.10
N ASN A 103 -20.98 -0.36 -5.35
CA ASN A 103 -20.86 -0.71 -3.93
C ASN A 103 -21.80 0.07 -2.99
N MET A 104 -22.45 1.14 -3.49
CA MET A 104 -23.34 1.99 -2.72
C MET A 104 -24.82 1.69 -2.95
N VAL A 105 -25.22 1.41 -4.20
CA VAL A 105 -26.65 1.34 -4.59
C VAL A 105 -27.10 -0.02 -5.08
N TYR A 106 -26.20 -1.00 -5.20
CA TYR A 106 -26.58 -2.36 -5.59
C TYR A 106 -27.61 -2.94 -4.62
N GLY A 107 -28.67 -3.54 -5.17
CA GLY A 107 -29.77 -4.14 -4.40
C GLY A 107 -30.77 -3.13 -3.79
N SER A 108 -30.59 -1.82 -3.99
CA SER A 108 -31.53 -0.80 -3.50
C SER A 108 -32.93 -0.90 -4.10
N GLU A 109 -33.08 -1.56 -5.25
CA GLU A 109 -34.39 -1.90 -5.83
C GLU A 109 -35.27 -2.73 -4.89
N SER A 110 -34.68 -3.49 -3.97
CA SER A 110 -35.43 -4.25 -2.95
C SER A 110 -36.26 -3.35 -2.04
N VAL A 111 -35.90 -2.08 -1.92
CA VAL A 111 -36.65 -1.06 -1.17
C VAL A 111 -38.04 -0.83 -1.79
N SER A 112 -38.24 -1.12 -3.08
CA SER A 112 -39.57 -1.06 -3.71
C SER A 112 -40.60 -1.95 -3.01
N GLN A 113 -40.18 -3.03 -2.33
CA GLN A 113 -41.07 -3.91 -1.57
C GLN A 113 -41.69 -3.21 -0.35
N VAL A 114 -41.06 -2.14 0.15
CA VAL A 114 -41.54 -1.33 1.28
C VAL A 114 -42.60 -0.33 0.83
N TYR A 115 -42.54 0.14 -0.42
CA TYR A 115 -43.39 1.20 -0.95
C TYR A 115 -44.25 0.70 -2.12
N LYS A 116 -45.50 0.31 -1.83
CA LYS A 116 -46.41 -0.31 -2.82
C LYS A 116 -46.73 0.57 -4.04
N ASP A 117 -46.77 1.89 -3.86
CA ASP A 117 -47.16 2.84 -4.91
C ASP A 117 -45.97 3.58 -5.54
N VAL A 118 -44.74 3.12 -5.29
CA VAL A 118 -43.52 3.78 -5.76
C VAL A 118 -42.62 2.76 -6.47
N THR A 119 -42.34 3.01 -7.74
CA THR A 119 -41.34 2.26 -8.49
C THR A 119 -39.96 2.82 -8.17
N ILE A 120 -39.10 1.96 -7.61
CA ILE A 120 -37.71 2.28 -7.30
C ILE A 120 -36.81 1.44 -8.21
N LYS A 121 -35.96 2.09 -9.00
CA LYS A 121 -35.00 1.43 -9.90
C LYS A 121 -33.58 1.89 -9.60
N SER A 122 -32.65 0.94 -9.51
CA SER A 122 -31.25 1.22 -9.24
C SER A 122 -30.47 1.41 -10.54
N TYR A 123 -29.58 2.40 -10.56
CA TYR A 123 -28.63 2.64 -11.65
C TYR A 123 -27.24 2.84 -11.07
N PHE A 124 -26.23 2.19 -11.63
CA PHE A 124 -24.88 2.26 -11.07
C PHE A 124 -23.78 2.25 -12.11
N THR A 125 -22.62 2.74 -11.69
CA THR A 125 -21.35 2.63 -12.42
C THR A 125 -20.22 2.39 -11.42
N GLU A 126 -19.14 1.75 -11.85
CA GLU A 126 -17.91 1.64 -11.06
C GLU A 126 -17.02 2.88 -11.17
N LYS A 127 -17.09 3.59 -12.31
CA LYS A 127 -16.26 4.75 -12.58
C LYS A 127 -17.12 6.02 -12.58
N GLU A 128 -16.71 6.98 -11.77
CA GLU A 128 -17.40 8.27 -11.62
C GLU A 128 -17.53 9.03 -12.96
N ILE A 129 -16.58 8.84 -13.88
CA ILE A 129 -16.62 9.45 -15.22
C ILE A 129 -17.92 9.14 -16.00
N TYR A 130 -18.55 7.99 -15.75
CA TYR A 130 -19.78 7.58 -16.42
C TYR A 130 -21.05 7.98 -15.66
N LEU A 131 -20.91 8.60 -14.48
CA LEU A 131 -22.05 8.89 -13.61
C LEU A 131 -23.04 9.85 -14.28
N LYS A 132 -22.53 10.80 -15.08
CA LYS A 132 -23.37 11.78 -15.77
C LYS A 132 -24.25 11.13 -16.83
N GLU A 133 -23.73 10.19 -17.61
CA GLU A 133 -24.54 9.42 -18.56
C GLU A 133 -25.59 8.56 -17.84
N ILE A 134 -25.22 7.94 -16.72
CA ILE A 134 -26.15 7.11 -15.93
C ILE A 134 -27.30 7.94 -15.34
N VAL A 135 -27.02 9.14 -14.82
CA VAL A 135 -28.08 10.04 -14.34
C VAL A 135 -29.01 10.46 -15.48
N LYS A 136 -28.47 10.79 -16.67
CA LYS A 136 -29.29 11.09 -17.85
C LYS A 136 -30.19 9.92 -18.25
N GLN A 137 -29.65 8.70 -18.27
CA GLN A 137 -30.44 7.50 -18.56
C GLN A 137 -31.60 7.34 -17.57
N ALA A 138 -31.37 7.58 -16.27
CA ALA A 138 -32.43 7.52 -15.27
C ALA A 138 -33.53 8.56 -15.52
N ILE A 139 -33.16 9.76 -15.97
CA ILE A 139 -34.12 10.83 -16.32
C ILE A 139 -34.91 10.44 -17.58
N GLU A 140 -34.25 9.92 -18.61
CA GLU A 140 -34.88 9.45 -19.86
C GLU A 140 -35.85 8.28 -19.62
N ASP A 141 -35.55 7.40 -18.66
CA ASP A 141 -36.44 6.33 -18.20
C ASP A 141 -37.66 6.87 -17.42
N GLY A 142 -37.75 8.18 -17.21
CA GLY A 142 -38.88 8.88 -16.60
C GLY A 142 -38.83 8.95 -15.07
N ALA A 143 -37.62 8.96 -14.48
CA ALA A 143 -37.47 9.21 -13.05
C ALA A 143 -37.99 10.62 -12.69
N GLN A 144 -38.86 10.69 -11.68
CA GLN A 144 -39.38 11.95 -11.15
C GLN A 144 -38.49 12.50 -10.03
N MET A 145 -37.65 11.65 -9.45
CA MET A 145 -36.73 11.97 -8.36
C MET A 145 -35.47 11.12 -8.48
N ILE A 146 -34.31 11.71 -8.17
CA ILE A 146 -33.02 11.03 -8.09
C ILE A 146 -32.55 10.93 -6.63
N VAL A 147 -32.22 9.74 -6.16
CA VAL A 147 -31.66 9.48 -4.83
C VAL A 147 -30.23 8.96 -4.99
N GLY A 148 -29.25 9.55 -4.31
CA GLY A 148 -27.86 9.12 -4.50
C GLY A 148 -26.85 9.75 -3.55
N GLY A 149 -25.56 9.58 -3.86
CA GLY A 149 -24.46 10.25 -3.16
C GLY A 149 -24.29 11.70 -3.60
N CYS A 150 -23.32 12.42 -3.02
CA CYS A 150 -23.07 13.84 -3.33
C CYS A 150 -22.93 14.08 -4.83
N SER A 151 -22.13 13.25 -5.54
CA SER A 151 -21.93 13.40 -6.98
C SER A 151 -23.20 13.25 -7.80
N THR A 152 -24.04 12.30 -7.42
CA THR A 152 -25.34 12.09 -8.05
C THR A 152 -26.25 13.30 -7.85
N VAL A 153 -26.32 13.81 -6.61
CA VAL A 153 -27.17 14.96 -6.25
C VAL A 153 -26.75 16.21 -7.03
N THR A 154 -25.45 16.50 -7.09
CA THR A 154 -24.94 17.63 -7.87
C THR A 154 -25.35 17.55 -9.34
N ILE A 155 -25.21 16.37 -9.97
CA ILE A 155 -25.60 16.18 -11.37
C ILE A 155 -27.11 16.30 -11.55
N ALA A 156 -27.92 15.74 -10.64
CA ALA A 156 -29.37 15.84 -10.71
C ALA A 156 -29.87 17.30 -10.60
N GLN A 157 -29.23 18.10 -9.73
CA GLN A 157 -29.50 19.53 -9.58
C GLN A 157 -29.18 20.31 -10.86
N GLU A 158 -28.06 20.00 -11.54
CA GLU A 158 -27.73 20.60 -12.85
C GLU A 158 -28.84 20.37 -13.89
N HIS A 159 -29.51 19.22 -13.81
CA HIS A 159 -30.63 18.83 -14.68
C HIS A 159 -32.00 19.28 -14.16
N ARG A 160 -32.07 19.99 -13.02
CA ARG A 160 -33.30 20.49 -12.38
C ARG A 160 -34.32 19.39 -12.05
N ILE A 161 -33.84 18.18 -11.79
CA ILE A 161 -34.67 17.07 -11.31
C ILE A 161 -34.63 17.08 -9.78
N PRO A 162 -35.78 16.94 -9.09
CA PRO A 162 -35.80 16.75 -7.65
C PRO A 162 -34.83 15.65 -7.22
N CYS A 163 -34.07 15.89 -6.15
CA CYS A 163 -33.07 14.92 -5.70
C CYS A 163 -32.88 14.89 -4.18
N GLN A 164 -32.52 13.72 -3.66
CA GLN A 164 -32.24 13.51 -2.24
C GLN A 164 -30.88 12.83 -2.02
N LEU A 165 -30.10 13.37 -1.08
CA LEU A 165 -28.87 12.74 -0.62
C LEU A 165 -29.15 11.52 0.25
N ILE A 166 -28.47 10.42 -0.04
CA ILE A 166 -28.38 9.26 0.84
C ILE A 166 -27.36 9.58 1.93
N GLU A 167 -27.85 9.92 3.11
CA GLU A 167 -27.01 10.20 4.26
C GLU A 167 -26.62 8.91 4.98
N SER A 168 -25.40 8.85 5.52
CA SER A 168 -24.94 7.71 6.32
C SER A 168 -25.34 7.89 7.78
N GLY A 169 -26.04 6.90 8.33
CA GLY A 169 -26.38 6.84 9.75
C GLY A 169 -25.22 6.44 10.66
N LYS A 170 -25.42 6.60 11.98
CA LYS A 170 -24.46 6.19 13.02
C LYS A 170 -24.05 4.72 12.92
N GLU A 171 -24.99 3.84 12.60
CA GLU A 171 -24.73 2.40 12.47
C GLU A 171 -23.73 2.12 11.33
N ALA A 172 -23.91 2.75 10.17
CA ALA A 172 -23.02 2.59 9.03
C ALA A 172 -21.59 3.05 9.37
N ILE A 173 -21.45 4.17 10.08
CA ILE A 173 -20.17 4.68 10.57
C ILE A 173 -19.54 3.70 11.57
N ASN A 174 -20.31 3.22 12.53
CA ASN A 174 -19.82 2.28 13.54
C ASN A 174 -19.30 0.98 12.89
N ASN A 175 -20.05 0.44 11.93
CA ASN A 175 -19.66 -0.74 11.17
C ASN A 175 -18.40 -0.49 10.32
N ALA A 176 -18.26 0.71 9.74
CA ALA A 176 -17.07 1.08 8.98
C ALA A 176 -15.82 1.17 9.89
N ILE A 177 -15.97 1.66 11.11
CA ILE A 177 -14.88 1.68 12.11
C ILE A 177 -14.50 0.26 12.54
N ASP A 178 -15.48 -0.61 12.80
CA ASP A 178 -15.21 -2.02 13.12
C ASP A 178 -14.46 -2.72 11.99
N GLU A 179 -14.88 -2.50 10.74
CA GLU A 179 -14.21 -3.04 9.57
C GLU A 179 -12.80 -2.48 9.40
N ALA A 180 -12.60 -1.19 9.67
CA ALA A 180 -11.28 -0.57 9.65
C ALA A 180 -10.33 -1.21 10.68
N ILE A 181 -10.79 -1.41 11.91
CA ILE A 181 -10.02 -2.08 12.97
C ILE A 181 -9.67 -3.51 12.56
N ARG A 182 -10.65 -4.28 12.08
CA ARG A 182 -10.41 -5.66 11.59
C ARG A 182 -9.39 -5.68 10.46
N THR A 183 -9.52 -4.76 9.51
CA THR A 183 -8.61 -4.62 8.37
C THR A 183 -7.18 -4.36 8.84
N VAL A 184 -6.98 -3.46 9.81
CA VAL A 184 -5.65 -3.18 10.40
C VAL A 184 -5.09 -4.43 11.07
N VAL A 185 -5.88 -5.11 11.91
CA VAL A 185 -5.43 -6.31 12.63
C VAL A 185 -5.03 -7.42 11.67
N ILE A 186 -5.84 -7.67 10.63
CA ILE A 186 -5.54 -8.66 9.59
C ILE A 186 -4.26 -8.28 8.83
N THR A 187 -4.17 -7.03 8.37
CA THR A 187 -2.99 -6.54 7.63
C THR A 187 -1.70 -6.67 8.46
N ARG A 188 -1.76 -6.30 9.75
CA ARG A 188 -0.62 -6.44 10.68
C ARG A 188 -0.23 -7.91 10.84
N LYS A 189 -1.20 -8.81 11.00
CA LYS A 189 -0.98 -10.26 11.15
C LYS A 189 -0.39 -10.91 9.88
N GLU A 190 -0.87 -10.54 8.70
CA GLU A 190 -0.33 -11.04 7.43
C GLU A 190 1.11 -10.60 7.22
N ARG A 191 1.41 -9.33 7.53
CA ARG A 191 2.77 -8.80 7.46
C ARG A 191 3.72 -9.53 8.40
N GLN A 192 3.27 -9.85 9.61
CA GLN A 192 4.05 -10.64 10.57
C GLN A 192 4.38 -12.04 10.02
N LYS A 193 3.37 -12.74 9.49
CA LYS A 193 3.58 -14.07 8.89
C LYS A 193 4.55 -14.02 7.71
N SER A 194 4.41 -13.03 6.84
CA SER A 194 5.30 -12.84 5.69
C SER A 194 6.75 -12.58 6.12
N ASN A 195 6.97 -11.68 7.09
CA ASN A 195 8.29 -11.40 7.63
C ASN A 195 8.95 -12.64 8.26
N LEU A 196 8.19 -13.41 9.04
CA LEU A 196 8.69 -14.65 9.66
C LEU A 196 9.04 -15.71 8.60
N ALA A 197 8.21 -15.86 7.56
CA ALA A 197 8.48 -16.77 6.46
C ALA A 197 9.76 -16.40 5.71
N ILE A 198 9.97 -15.10 5.41
CA ILE A 198 11.20 -14.60 4.79
C ILE A 198 12.42 -14.92 5.67
N GLN A 199 12.34 -14.65 6.98
CA GLN A 199 13.45 -14.89 7.91
C GLN A 199 13.79 -16.38 8.02
N THR A 200 12.77 -17.23 8.10
CA THR A 200 12.92 -18.69 8.10
C THR A 200 13.58 -19.17 6.80
N GLY A 201 13.15 -18.64 5.65
CA GLY A 201 13.76 -18.94 4.35
C GLY A 201 15.24 -18.56 4.28
N VAL A 202 15.62 -17.39 4.81
CA VAL A 202 17.03 -16.99 4.88
C VAL A 202 17.84 -17.89 5.81
N PHE A 203 17.28 -18.34 6.95
CA PHE A 203 17.96 -19.31 7.82
C PHE A 203 18.19 -20.65 7.12
N LEU A 204 17.20 -21.17 6.40
CA LEU A 204 17.34 -22.40 5.61
C LEU A 204 18.40 -22.25 4.52
N LEU A 205 18.45 -21.09 3.84
CA LEU A 205 19.46 -20.79 2.84
C LEU A 205 20.88 -20.76 3.46
N LEU A 206 21.05 -20.11 4.60
CA LEU A 206 22.33 -20.06 5.32
C LEU A 206 22.75 -21.46 5.79
N ALA A 207 21.81 -22.28 6.27
CA ALA A 207 22.07 -23.66 6.65
C ALA A 207 22.50 -24.50 5.44
N ALA A 208 21.86 -24.33 4.27
CA ALA A 208 22.26 -25.00 3.04
C ALA A 208 23.69 -24.63 2.63
N PHE A 209 24.06 -23.34 2.66
CA PHE A 209 25.44 -22.92 2.41
C PHE A 209 26.43 -23.47 3.45
N TYR A 210 26.01 -23.59 4.71
CA TYR A 210 26.83 -24.21 5.75
C TYR A 210 27.13 -25.69 5.46
N THR A 211 26.19 -26.44 4.87
CA THR A 211 26.48 -27.83 4.46
C THR A 211 27.49 -27.91 3.31
N GLN A 212 27.52 -26.91 2.42
CA GLN A 212 28.47 -26.87 1.29
C GLN A 212 29.91 -26.52 1.74
N LEU A 213 30.08 -25.85 2.88
CA LEU A 213 31.40 -25.58 3.46
C LEU A 213 32.20 -26.86 3.70
N GLY A 214 31.54 -27.99 4.03
CA GLY A 214 32.21 -29.26 4.31
C GLY A 214 33.08 -29.76 3.15
N GLY A 215 32.73 -29.41 1.90
CA GLY A 215 33.48 -29.79 0.70
C GLY A 215 34.68 -28.91 0.36
N MET A 216 34.95 -27.84 1.12
CA MET A 216 36.03 -26.90 0.83
C MET A 216 37.34 -27.25 1.58
N PRO A 217 38.52 -26.97 1.00
CA PRO A 217 39.80 -27.08 1.72
C PRO A 217 39.83 -26.18 2.97
N GLU A 218 40.46 -26.63 4.06
CA GLU A 218 40.55 -25.89 5.33
C GLU A 218 41.09 -24.47 5.17
N GLU A 219 42.05 -24.29 4.25
CA GLU A 219 42.68 -22.99 3.95
C GLU A 219 41.70 -21.97 3.34
N ALA A 220 40.62 -22.42 2.68
CA ALA A 220 39.65 -21.56 2.00
C ALA A 220 38.33 -21.39 2.78
N LYS A 221 38.12 -22.14 3.88
CA LYS A 221 36.88 -22.12 4.67
C LYS A 221 36.71 -20.89 5.55
N GLY A 222 37.80 -20.21 5.91
CA GLY A 222 37.78 -19.12 6.90
C GLY A 222 36.83 -17.98 6.53
N TYR A 223 36.96 -17.45 5.31
CA TYR A 223 36.14 -16.32 4.85
C TYR A 223 34.64 -16.65 4.72
N PRO A 224 34.24 -17.73 4.02
CA PRO A 224 32.81 -18.05 3.91
C PRO A 224 32.17 -18.42 5.25
N THR A 225 32.92 -19.05 6.18
CA THR A 225 32.41 -19.36 7.53
C THR A 225 32.15 -18.08 8.33
N PHE A 226 33.08 -17.13 8.31
CA PHE A 226 32.89 -15.83 8.94
C PHE A 226 31.67 -15.08 8.37
N LEU A 227 31.53 -15.08 7.04
CA LEU A 227 30.42 -14.42 6.35
C LEU A 227 29.08 -15.04 6.73
N LEU A 228 28.97 -16.38 6.74
CA LEU A 228 27.75 -17.07 7.15
C LEU A 228 27.40 -16.80 8.61
N ALA A 229 28.39 -16.80 9.52
CA ALA A 229 28.18 -16.46 10.92
C ALA A 229 27.66 -15.02 11.09
N ALA A 230 28.27 -14.05 10.40
CA ALA A 230 27.83 -12.66 10.43
C ALA A 230 26.40 -12.50 9.88
N CYS A 231 26.07 -13.13 8.75
CA CYS A 231 24.72 -13.14 8.19
C CYS A 231 23.69 -13.78 9.13
N ALA A 232 24.04 -14.88 9.80
CA ALA A 232 23.18 -15.54 10.77
C ALA A 232 22.90 -14.64 11.99
N VAL A 233 23.92 -13.94 12.50
CA VAL A 233 23.76 -12.98 13.62
C VAL A 233 22.87 -11.81 13.22
N VAL A 234 23.06 -11.24 12.02
CA VAL A 234 22.18 -10.17 11.52
C VAL A 234 20.75 -10.67 11.36
N ASN A 235 20.53 -11.85 10.78
CA ASN A 235 19.18 -12.41 10.63
C ASN A 235 18.53 -12.68 12.00
N ALA A 236 19.28 -13.25 12.96
CA ALA A 236 18.80 -13.45 14.33
C ALA A 236 18.45 -12.12 15.03
N SER A 237 19.25 -11.07 14.83
CA SER A 237 19.00 -9.73 15.36
C SER A 237 17.72 -9.13 14.77
N ILE A 238 17.50 -9.23 13.46
CA ILE A 238 16.27 -8.75 12.81
C ILE A 238 15.07 -9.57 13.26
N LEU A 239 15.19 -10.90 13.42
CA LEU A 239 14.13 -11.76 13.94
C LEU A 239 13.78 -11.38 15.37
N PHE A 240 14.78 -11.19 16.23
CA PHE A 240 14.59 -10.74 17.59
C PHE A 240 13.96 -9.36 17.67
N SER A 241 14.39 -8.42 16.83
CA SER A 241 13.79 -7.08 16.70
C SER A 241 12.33 -7.16 16.28
N ASN A 242 12.01 -7.97 15.25
CA ASN A 242 10.65 -8.20 14.79
C ASN A 242 9.78 -8.82 15.88
N LEU A 243 10.28 -9.81 16.62
CA LEU A 243 9.60 -10.44 17.74
C LEU A 243 9.40 -9.48 18.92
N ARG A 244 10.38 -8.61 19.21
CA ARG A 244 10.29 -7.60 20.27
C ARG A 244 9.28 -6.51 19.93
N ASN A 245 9.26 -6.09 18.66
CA ASN A 245 8.29 -5.12 18.14
C ASN A 245 6.87 -5.71 17.99
N LEU A 246 6.65 -7.01 18.30
CA LEU A 246 5.29 -7.54 18.50
C LEU A 246 4.62 -6.98 19.76
N ARG A 247 5.41 -6.47 20.73
CA ARG A 247 4.90 -5.89 21.98
C ARG A 247 4.69 -4.38 21.93
N GLY A 248 5.23 -3.69 20.93
CA GLY A 248 5.01 -2.27 20.70
C GLY A 248 4.31 -2.08 19.37
N GLU A 249 3.02 -1.73 19.41
CA GLU A 249 2.26 -1.37 18.22
C GLU A 249 2.84 -0.13 17.55
N GLU A 250 3.81 -0.30 16.66
CA GLU A 250 4.08 0.67 15.61
C GLU A 250 3.76 0.04 14.27
N ALA A 251 2.74 0.58 13.62
CA ALA A 251 2.47 0.30 12.23
C ALA A 251 3.69 0.72 11.42
N VAL A 252 4.36 -0.26 10.83
CA VAL A 252 5.49 0.01 9.94
C VAL A 252 4.94 0.76 8.73
N LYS A 253 5.11 2.09 8.71
CA LYS A 253 4.77 2.94 7.57
C LYS A 253 5.43 2.35 6.31
N LYS A 254 4.64 2.14 5.25
CA LYS A 254 5.19 1.74 3.95
C LYS A 254 5.95 2.96 3.43
N ASP A 255 7.28 2.93 3.53
CA ASP A 255 8.15 3.99 3.05
C ASP A 255 7.84 4.27 1.57
N PRO A 256 7.42 5.50 1.19
CA PRO A 256 7.20 5.89 -0.19
C PRO A 256 8.40 5.62 -1.11
N ALA A 257 9.61 5.47 -0.56
CA ALA A 257 10.82 5.13 -1.29
C ALA A 257 11.00 3.61 -1.56
N ALA A 258 10.16 2.73 -1.01
CA ALA A 258 10.30 1.28 -1.15
C ALA A 258 10.34 0.77 -2.62
N PRO A 259 9.51 1.27 -3.55
CA PRO A 259 9.58 0.85 -4.96
C PRO A 259 10.91 1.28 -5.62
N ALA A 260 11.41 2.47 -5.28
CA ALA A 260 12.70 2.95 -5.77
C ALA A 260 13.87 2.15 -5.17
N MET A 261 13.75 1.71 -3.91
CA MET A 261 14.73 0.84 -3.27
C MET A 261 14.78 -0.54 -3.93
N ILE A 262 13.62 -1.18 -4.19
CA ILE A 262 13.54 -2.46 -4.89
C ILE A 262 14.18 -2.38 -6.27
N ARG A 263 13.89 -1.32 -7.04
CA ARG A 263 14.50 -1.10 -8.36
C ARG A 263 16.03 -1.01 -8.27
N ARG A 264 16.57 -0.33 -7.25
CA ARG A 264 18.03 -0.24 -7.03
C ARG A 264 18.63 -1.60 -6.68
N VAL A 265 17.95 -2.40 -5.85
CA VAL A 265 18.38 -3.76 -5.52
C VAL A 265 18.45 -4.63 -6.78
N ILE A 266 17.43 -4.59 -7.64
CA ILE A 266 17.43 -5.33 -8.91
C ILE A 266 18.57 -4.88 -9.83
N LEU A 267 18.77 -3.57 -10.00
CA LEU A 267 19.90 -3.01 -10.75
C LEU A 267 21.25 -3.49 -10.20
N TYR A 268 21.38 -3.57 -8.88
CA TYR A 268 22.60 -4.05 -8.24
C TYR A 268 22.86 -5.53 -8.53
N ILE A 269 21.80 -6.37 -8.49
CA ILE A 269 21.90 -7.80 -8.86
C ILE A 269 22.36 -7.96 -10.32
N VAL A 270 21.83 -7.15 -11.24
CA VAL A 270 22.24 -7.18 -12.65
C VAL A 270 23.71 -6.78 -12.81
N VAL A 271 24.15 -5.70 -12.15
CA VAL A 271 25.54 -5.25 -12.20
C VAL A 271 26.49 -6.27 -11.57
N LEU A 272 26.06 -6.97 -10.52
CA LEU A 272 26.82 -8.09 -9.93
C LEU A 272 26.94 -9.26 -10.91
N GLY A 273 25.87 -9.64 -11.60
CA GLY A 273 25.92 -10.68 -12.63
C GLY A 273 26.84 -10.31 -13.80
N LEU A 274 26.78 -9.06 -14.25
CA LEU A 274 27.69 -8.53 -15.26
C LEU A 274 29.15 -8.58 -14.78
N TYR A 275 29.41 -8.24 -13.51
CA TYR A 275 30.74 -8.32 -12.92
C TYR A 275 31.30 -9.74 -12.96
N ILE A 276 30.51 -10.75 -12.55
CA ILE A 276 30.91 -12.16 -12.60
C ILE A 276 31.25 -12.58 -14.03
N PHE A 277 30.47 -12.16 -15.03
CA PHE A 277 30.78 -12.43 -16.43
C PHE A 277 32.04 -11.71 -16.93
N MET A 278 32.24 -10.46 -16.49
CA MET A 278 33.39 -9.65 -16.91
C MET A 278 34.70 -10.10 -16.27
N ILE A 279 34.67 -10.69 -15.06
CA ILE A 279 35.88 -11.14 -14.38
C ILE A 279 36.64 -12.20 -15.18
N GLU A 280 35.92 -13.04 -15.94
CA GLU A 280 36.51 -14.05 -16.82
C GLU A 280 37.14 -13.44 -18.07
N LYS A 281 36.50 -12.40 -18.64
CA LYS A 281 36.93 -11.78 -19.91
C LYS A 281 38.02 -10.73 -19.74
N ILE A 282 37.81 -9.78 -18.84
CA ILE A 282 38.67 -8.60 -18.65
C ILE A 282 39.46 -8.64 -17.35
N ARG A 283 39.39 -9.75 -16.61
CA ARG A 283 40.19 -10.03 -15.42
C ARG A 283 39.83 -9.13 -14.24
N TYR A 284 40.34 -9.45 -13.05
CA TYR A 284 39.88 -8.89 -11.77
C TYR A 284 39.94 -7.36 -11.69
N VAL A 285 41.05 -6.74 -12.09
CA VAL A 285 41.28 -5.30 -11.83
C VAL A 285 40.29 -4.42 -12.61
N LEU A 286 40.16 -4.63 -13.92
CA LEU A 286 39.28 -3.81 -14.76
C LEU A 286 37.81 -4.06 -14.46
N SER A 287 37.41 -5.32 -14.26
CA SER A 287 36.03 -5.68 -13.92
C SER A 287 35.60 -5.09 -12.58
N THR A 288 36.46 -5.12 -11.56
CA THR A 288 36.16 -4.62 -10.21
C THR A 288 36.07 -3.09 -10.18
N LEU A 289 36.93 -2.38 -10.94
CA LEU A 289 36.84 -0.93 -11.08
C LEU A 289 35.52 -0.52 -11.73
N LEU A 290 35.13 -1.15 -12.84
CA LEU A 290 33.87 -0.87 -13.54
C LEU A 290 32.67 -1.17 -12.64
N PHE A 291 32.69 -2.30 -11.94
CA PHE A 291 31.66 -2.69 -10.98
C PHE A 291 31.51 -1.67 -9.85
N CYS A 292 32.62 -1.23 -9.23
CA CYS A 292 32.59 -0.28 -8.12
C CYS A 292 32.09 1.09 -8.56
N VAL A 293 32.51 1.58 -9.73
CA VAL A 293 32.01 2.85 -10.29
C VAL A 293 30.51 2.76 -10.56
N ALA A 294 30.05 1.70 -11.24
CA ALA A 294 28.63 1.47 -11.50
C ALA A 294 27.81 1.37 -10.21
N SER A 295 28.34 0.66 -9.20
CA SER A 295 27.73 0.53 -7.87
C SER A 295 27.55 1.88 -7.18
N LEU A 296 28.58 2.73 -7.18
CA LEU A 296 28.52 4.07 -6.57
C LEU A 296 27.56 5.01 -7.32
N GLN A 297 27.45 4.88 -8.63
CA GLN A 297 26.48 5.62 -9.44
C GLN A 297 25.04 5.19 -9.15
N ILE A 298 24.77 3.89 -8.98
CA ILE A 298 23.46 3.36 -8.55
C ILE A 298 23.08 3.90 -7.16
N MET A 299 24.08 4.02 -6.27
CA MET A 299 23.90 4.63 -4.94
C MET A 299 23.81 6.16 -4.95
N ARG A 300 23.91 6.81 -6.12
CA ARG A 300 23.87 8.27 -6.33
C ARG A 300 24.95 9.05 -5.55
N VAL A 301 26.12 8.46 -5.36
CA VAL A 301 27.27 9.20 -4.80
C VAL A 301 27.70 10.26 -5.80
N LYS A 302 27.51 11.55 -5.48
CA LYS A 302 27.80 12.67 -6.40
C LYS A 302 29.26 13.12 -6.42
N SER A 303 30.06 12.74 -5.42
CA SER A 303 31.45 13.16 -5.32
C SER A 303 32.31 12.41 -6.34
N TRP A 304 32.80 13.13 -7.36
CA TRP A 304 33.67 12.56 -8.40
C TRP A 304 34.96 11.98 -7.82
N LYS A 305 35.50 12.58 -6.74
CA LYS A 305 36.67 12.08 -6.02
C LYS A 305 36.40 10.70 -5.43
N MET A 306 35.23 10.49 -4.81
CA MET A 306 34.82 9.17 -4.31
C MET A 306 34.58 8.18 -5.45
N GLN A 307 34.02 8.62 -6.59
CA GLN A 307 33.78 7.74 -7.73
C GLN A 307 35.08 7.21 -8.36
N VAL A 308 36.23 7.86 -8.15
CA VAL A 308 37.52 7.43 -8.72
C VAL A 308 38.45 6.83 -7.66
N LEU A 309 38.66 7.53 -6.54
CA LEU A 309 39.61 7.10 -5.51
C LEU A 309 39.13 5.86 -4.76
N LEU A 310 37.83 5.77 -4.42
CA LEU A 310 37.32 4.65 -3.63
C LEU A 310 37.40 3.33 -4.40
N PRO A 311 36.98 3.23 -5.69
CA PRO A 311 37.20 2.02 -6.49
C PRO A 311 38.66 1.61 -6.61
N LEU A 312 39.57 2.57 -6.84
CA LEU A 312 41.01 2.30 -6.96
C LEU A 312 41.57 1.74 -5.65
N CYS A 313 41.33 2.41 -4.53
CA CYS A 313 41.79 1.95 -3.22
C CYS A 313 41.20 0.60 -2.85
N LEU A 314 39.89 0.40 -3.06
CA LEU A 314 39.19 -0.84 -2.69
C LEU A 314 39.63 -2.02 -3.56
N THR A 315 39.87 -1.81 -4.85
CA THR A 315 40.38 -2.86 -5.75
C THR A 315 41.80 -3.28 -5.38
N ILE A 316 42.68 -2.33 -5.06
CA ILE A 316 44.06 -2.62 -4.64
C ILE A 316 44.08 -3.28 -3.26
N SER A 317 43.32 -2.77 -2.30
CA SER A 317 43.30 -3.33 -0.94
C SER A 317 42.73 -4.75 -0.93
N ALA A 318 41.63 -4.99 -1.67
CA ALA A 318 41.07 -6.33 -1.81
C ALA A 318 42.07 -7.27 -2.51
N TYR A 319 42.76 -6.83 -3.56
CA TYR A 319 43.82 -7.65 -4.18
C TYR A 319 44.90 -8.05 -3.17
N VAL A 320 45.38 -7.12 -2.34
CA VAL A 320 46.40 -7.41 -1.32
C VAL A 320 45.87 -8.37 -0.26
N VAL A 321 44.65 -8.18 0.22
CA VAL A 321 44.02 -9.07 1.21
C VAL A 321 43.89 -10.48 0.65
N PHE A 322 43.33 -10.63 -0.55
CA PHE A 322 43.11 -11.95 -1.14
C PHE A 322 44.41 -12.66 -1.50
N SER A 323 45.41 -11.93 -2.03
CA SER A 323 46.70 -12.53 -2.43
C SER A 323 47.63 -12.81 -1.24
N ARG A 324 47.77 -11.89 -0.28
CA ARG A 324 48.75 -12.02 0.81
C ARG A 324 48.19 -12.61 2.10
N PHE A 325 46.93 -12.37 2.41
CA PHE A 325 46.34 -12.82 3.68
C PHE A 325 45.48 -14.07 3.51
N LEU A 326 44.74 -14.18 2.40
CA LEU A 326 43.88 -15.34 2.14
C LEU A 326 44.52 -16.39 1.22
N MET A 327 45.68 -16.10 0.62
CA MET A 327 46.40 -16.99 -0.33
C MET A 327 45.54 -17.50 -1.50
N ILE A 328 44.55 -16.71 -1.93
CA ILE A 328 43.68 -17.03 -3.07
C ILE A 328 44.19 -16.28 -4.30
N SER A 329 44.43 -17.01 -5.39
CA SER A 329 44.81 -16.42 -6.68
C SER A 329 43.59 -15.80 -7.37
N LEU A 330 43.58 -14.47 -7.45
CA LEU A 330 42.62 -13.75 -8.28
C LEU A 330 43.04 -13.83 -9.75
N PRO A 331 42.10 -13.87 -10.71
CA PRO A 331 42.42 -13.87 -12.13
C PRO A 331 42.92 -12.47 -12.55
N VAL A 332 44.17 -12.16 -12.21
CA VAL A 332 44.91 -11.01 -12.73
C VAL A 332 45.38 -11.34 -14.14
N GLY A 333 45.09 -10.45 -15.10
CA GLY A 333 45.57 -10.64 -16.46
C GLY A 333 47.10 -10.58 -16.52
N THR A 334 47.66 -11.06 -17.63
CA THR A 334 49.10 -11.08 -17.94
C THR A 334 49.79 -9.71 -17.97
N TRP A 335 49.04 -8.62 -17.78
CA TRP A 335 49.48 -7.23 -17.89
C TRP A 335 49.91 -6.62 -16.56
N ILE A 336 49.59 -7.27 -15.43
CA ILE A 336 49.91 -6.77 -14.09
C ILE A 336 50.62 -7.89 -13.33
N HIS A 337 51.91 -8.05 -13.60
CA HIS A 337 52.80 -8.79 -12.69
C HIS A 337 53.16 -7.85 -11.55
N PHE A 338 52.46 -7.95 -10.43
CA PHE A 338 53.03 -7.49 -9.16
C PHE A 338 54.13 -8.49 -8.80
N GLY A 339 55.34 -8.27 -9.30
CA GLY A 339 56.50 -9.04 -8.89
C GLY A 339 56.86 -8.66 -7.46
N PHE A 340 56.44 -9.46 -6.48
CA PHE A 340 57.06 -9.65 -5.16
C PHE A 340 56.50 -10.90 -4.49
#